data_AF-A0A7L2QKZ6-F1
#
_entry.id   AF-A0A7L2QKZ6-F1
#
_cell.length_a   1.000
_cell.length_b   1.000
_cell.length_c   1.000
_cell.angle_alpha   90.00
_cell.angle_beta   90.00
_cell.angle_gamma   90.00
#
_symmetry.space_group_name_H-M   'P 1'
#
loop_
_entity.id
_entity.type
_entity.pdbx_description
1 polymer ?
#
loop_
_entity_poly.entity_id
_entity_poly.type
_entity_poly.pdbx_seq_one_letter_code
_entity_poly.pdbx_strand_id
1 'polypeptide(L)'
;GPSGTWTTVLDPMDRGGPYALTAEQGLENVTLRDIYFGDVWLCSGQSNMAMTVLQVANASQELAAAAHYPYVRIFAAAPARSNVELEDLEQIDLPWSIPTAENLGHGNFTYFSAVCWLLGRSLYEALGSPIGLVEVAWGGTPIEAWSSRRVLQACGLPEDTGRREGPQISLCCGACFNLKAALCFVPLLNLALSSSTSPHQHLSGPQTPSVLWNAMIHPLLNMTLRGVAWYQGEANTFLNTDQYNCTFPALIADWRWAFHTGSARQTEPLLPFGFVQLSTYRRQSADDSFARLRWHQTADLGVVPNARMPSTFMAVAMDLGDEHSPYGSIHPRDKQNVAHRLLLGAMAVAYGDKGLVFQGPYPTRAVLEVTRGLLNVTYSQELICRQRDAQAFEVCCSSQGSPCQWLLAPVVAVGSRTVTLALSGCRTLVLGLRYAWAEWPCEYQACPLYNSQGLPAPPFL
;
A
#
# COMPACT_ATOMS: atom_id res chain seq x y z
N GLY A 1 -9.04 -36.45 -9.11
CA GLY A 1 -9.74 -36.50 -7.80
C GLY A 1 -11.23 -36.20 -7.96
N PRO A 2 -12.00 -36.04 -6.87
CA PRO A 2 -13.44 -35.74 -6.91
C PRO A 2 -13.85 -34.48 -7.72
N SER A 3 -12.90 -33.57 -7.98
CA SER A 3 -13.08 -32.36 -8.80
C SER A 3 -12.74 -32.52 -10.29
N GLY A 4 -12.27 -33.70 -10.73
CA GLY A 4 -11.75 -33.91 -12.08
C GLY A 4 -10.35 -33.31 -12.31
N THR A 5 -9.81 -32.54 -11.35
CA THR A 5 -8.46 -31.97 -11.41
C THR A 5 -7.41 -32.99 -10.96
N TRP A 6 -6.27 -32.97 -11.65
CA TRP A 6 -5.05 -33.69 -11.30
C TRP A 6 -3.93 -32.66 -11.10
N THR A 7 -3.12 -32.86 -10.07
CA THR A 7 -2.00 -31.98 -9.75
C THR A 7 -0.74 -32.80 -9.56
N THR A 8 0.39 -32.24 -9.97
CA THR A 8 1.73 -32.77 -9.68
C THR A 8 2.63 -31.62 -9.29
N VAL A 9 3.50 -31.84 -8.31
CA VAL A 9 4.54 -30.89 -7.93
C VAL A 9 5.76 -31.20 -8.79
N LEU A 10 6.32 -30.17 -9.44
CA LEU A 10 7.55 -30.31 -10.20
C LEU A 10 8.75 -30.22 -9.26
N ASP A 11 9.83 -30.94 -9.58
CA ASP A 11 11.09 -30.79 -8.86
C ASP A 11 11.60 -29.34 -8.95
N PRO A 12 12.29 -28.83 -7.92
CA PRO A 12 12.91 -27.50 -7.97
C PRO A 12 13.81 -27.36 -9.19
N MET A 13 13.63 -26.27 -9.94
CA MET A 13 14.39 -25.98 -11.15
C MET A 13 15.33 -24.79 -10.92
N ASP A 14 16.49 -24.83 -11.56
CA ASP A 14 17.37 -23.66 -11.61
C ASP A 14 16.69 -22.50 -12.36
N ARG A 15 16.99 -21.28 -11.90
CA ARG A 15 16.48 -20.04 -12.48
C ARG A 15 16.82 -19.96 -13.97
N GLY A 16 15.90 -19.48 -14.79
CA GLY A 16 16.12 -19.30 -16.22
C GLY A 16 15.05 -19.95 -17.08
N GLY A 17 15.41 -20.26 -18.32
CA GLY A 17 14.52 -20.73 -19.36
C GLY A 17 15.03 -20.28 -20.74
N PRO A 18 14.22 -20.41 -21.80
CA PRO A 18 12.87 -20.97 -21.79
C PRO A 18 12.88 -22.50 -21.68
N TYR A 19 11.98 -23.04 -20.87
CA TYR A 19 11.69 -24.47 -20.79
C TYR A 19 10.37 -24.80 -21.51
N ALA A 20 10.15 -26.09 -21.75
CA ALA A 20 8.88 -26.64 -22.19
C ALA A 20 8.41 -27.69 -21.17
N LEU A 21 7.13 -27.67 -20.83
CA LEU A 21 6.49 -28.66 -19.98
C LEU A 21 5.46 -29.42 -20.82
N THR A 22 5.66 -30.71 -20.96
CA THR A 22 4.74 -31.58 -21.70
C THR A 22 4.04 -32.53 -20.74
N ALA A 23 2.71 -32.53 -20.78
CA ALA A 23 1.88 -33.55 -20.14
C ALA A 23 1.42 -34.55 -21.21
N GLU A 24 1.59 -35.85 -20.96
CA GLU A 24 1.28 -36.93 -21.91
C GLU A 24 0.32 -37.94 -21.28
N GLN A 25 -0.67 -38.39 -22.05
CA GLN A 25 -1.58 -39.47 -21.71
C GLN A 25 -1.78 -40.39 -22.92
N GLY A 26 -1.07 -41.52 -22.95
CA GLY A 26 -1.13 -42.45 -24.08
C GLY A 26 -0.52 -41.83 -25.35
N LEU A 27 -1.37 -41.52 -26.34
CA LEU A 27 -0.96 -40.86 -27.59
C LEU A 27 -1.24 -39.35 -27.60
N GLU A 28 -1.95 -38.84 -26.60
CA GLU A 28 -2.28 -37.42 -26.49
C GLU A 28 -1.22 -36.69 -25.67
N ASN A 29 -0.86 -35.47 -26.10
CA ASN A 29 -0.01 -34.59 -25.33
C ASN A 29 -0.43 -33.13 -25.41
N VAL A 30 -0.10 -32.38 -24.36
CA VAL A 30 -0.24 -30.93 -24.29
C VAL A 30 1.10 -30.37 -23.84
N THR A 31 1.62 -29.37 -24.56
CA THR A 31 2.92 -28.76 -24.26
C THR A 31 2.77 -27.27 -23.99
N LEU A 32 3.17 -26.85 -22.81
CA LEU A 32 3.43 -25.45 -22.47
C LEU A 32 4.87 -25.11 -22.88
N ARG A 33 5.06 -23.94 -23.49
CA ARG A 33 6.34 -23.43 -23.97
C ARG A 33 6.60 -22.05 -23.37
N ASP A 34 7.83 -21.56 -23.48
CA ASP A 34 8.27 -20.26 -22.95
C ASP A 34 8.12 -20.14 -21.42
N ILE A 35 8.41 -21.24 -20.71
CA ILE A 35 8.35 -21.28 -19.25
C ILE A 35 9.68 -20.80 -18.68
N TYR A 36 9.63 -19.86 -17.74
CA TYR A 36 10.79 -19.43 -16.97
C TYR A 36 10.59 -19.74 -15.50
N PHE A 37 11.67 -20.18 -14.85
CA PHE A 37 11.73 -20.30 -13.39
C PHE A 37 12.45 -19.08 -12.82
N GLY A 38 11.82 -18.44 -11.85
CA GLY A 38 12.26 -17.18 -11.27
C GLY A 38 11.40 -16.80 -10.06
N ASP A 39 11.61 -15.60 -9.55
CA ASP A 39 10.87 -15.11 -8.39
C ASP A 39 9.53 -14.51 -8.81
N VAL A 40 8.44 -14.86 -8.11
CA VAL A 40 7.11 -14.31 -8.36
C VAL A 40 6.70 -13.37 -7.23
N TRP A 41 6.22 -12.19 -7.58
CA TRP A 41 5.73 -11.17 -6.66
C TRP A 41 4.24 -10.91 -6.86
N LEU A 42 3.49 -10.93 -5.76
CA LEU A 42 2.09 -10.55 -5.73
C LEU A 42 1.95 -9.07 -5.36
N CYS A 43 1.26 -8.31 -6.19
CA CYS A 43 1.02 -6.88 -6.01
C CYS A 43 -0.46 -6.64 -5.77
N SER A 44 -0.83 -6.20 -4.57
CA SER A 44 -2.22 -6.08 -4.16
C SER A 44 -2.54 -4.81 -3.37
N GLY A 45 -3.82 -4.50 -3.25
CA GLY A 45 -4.32 -3.33 -2.54
C GLY A 45 -5.39 -2.59 -3.33
N GLN A 46 -5.43 -1.26 -3.19
CA GLN A 46 -6.46 -0.43 -3.80
C GLN A 46 -5.95 0.41 -4.97
N SER A 47 -6.57 1.56 -5.22
CA SER A 47 -6.40 2.37 -6.43
C SER A 47 -4.97 2.85 -6.65
N ASN A 48 -4.20 3.07 -5.58
CA ASN A 48 -2.79 3.45 -5.68
C ASN A 48 -1.87 2.28 -6.08
N MET A 49 -2.29 1.03 -5.85
CA MET A 49 -1.69 -0.16 -6.46
C MET A 49 -2.21 -0.33 -7.91
N ALA A 50 -3.51 -0.19 -8.14
CA ALA A 50 -4.16 -0.41 -9.45
C ALA A 50 -3.86 0.69 -10.51
N MET A 51 -3.22 1.79 -10.10
CA MET A 51 -2.84 2.88 -10.98
C MET A 51 -1.83 2.38 -12.03
N THR A 52 -2.14 2.57 -13.31
CA THR A 52 -1.40 1.98 -14.42
C THR A 52 -0.13 2.75 -14.76
N VAL A 53 0.80 2.13 -15.50
CA VAL A 53 2.07 2.76 -15.92
C VAL A 53 1.83 4.05 -16.71
N LEU A 54 0.72 4.15 -17.47
CA LEU A 54 0.37 5.36 -18.21
C LEU A 54 0.16 6.60 -17.31
N GLN A 55 -0.16 6.38 -16.03
CA GLN A 55 -0.59 7.41 -15.11
C GLN A 55 0.56 8.01 -14.27
N VAL A 56 1.77 7.46 -14.34
CA VAL A 56 2.91 7.93 -13.53
C VAL A 56 3.66 9.08 -14.21
N ALA A 57 4.42 9.85 -13.42
CA ALA A 57 5.08 11.07 -13.91
C ALA A 57 6.03 10.82 -15.11
N ASN A 58 6.67 9.66 -15.19
CA ASN A 58 7.60 9.29 -16.27
C ASN A 58 7.06 8.20 -17.21
N ALA A 59 5.73 8.10 -17.35
CA ALA A 59 5.06 7.06 -18.14
C ALA A 59 5.67 6.81 -19.52
N SER A 60 5.94 7.87 -20.32
CA SER A 60 6.46 7.70 -21.69
C SER A 60 7.81 6.98 -21.73
N GLN A 61 8.68 7.20 -20.74
CA GLN A 61 9.99 6.52 -20.67
C GLN A 61 9.84 5.05 -20.27
N GLU A 62 8.96 4.77 -19.31
CA GLU A 62 8.69 3.41 -18.84
C GLU A 62 8.07 2.53 -19.93
N LEU A 63 7.07 3.06 -20.64
CA LEU A 63 6.41 2.36 -21.73
C LEU A 63 7.38 2.08 -22.88
N ALA A 64 8.27 3.04 -23.21
CA ALA A 64 9.27 2.86 -24.24
C ALA A 64 10.36 1.83 -23.85
N ALA A 65 10.68 1.72 -22.56
CA ALA A 65 11.68 0.80 -22.06
C ALA A 65 11.18 -0.64 -21.86
N ALA A 66 9.86 -0.90 -21.96
CA ALA A 66 9.25 -2.20 -21.68
C ALA A 66 9.96 -3.38 -22.40
N ALA A 67 10.36 -3.17 -23.66
CA ALA A 67 11.03 -4.20 -24.47
C ALA A 67 12.43 -4.60 -23.95
N HIS A 68 13.05 -3.83 -23.06
CA HIS A 68 14.33 -4.16 -22.43
C HIS A 68 14.23 -5.25 -21.35
N TYR A 69 13.02 -5.68 -21.01
CA TYR A 69 12.75 -6.63 -19.92
C TYR A 69 12.11 -7.94 -20.42
N PRO A 70 12.75 -8.66 -21.38
CA PRO A 70 12.16 -9.84 -22.00
C PRO A 70 12.03 -11.05 -21.07
N TYR A 71 12.59 -10.99 -19.85
CA TYR A 71 12.50 -12.04 -18.82
C TYR A 71 11.65 -11.62 -17.61
N VAL A 72 10.99 -10.46 -17.70
CA VAL A 72 9.89 -10.13 -16.81
C VAL A 72 8.60 -10.68 -17.43
N ARG A 73 7.72 -11.25 -16.60
CA ARG A 73 6.38 -11.71 -17.00
C ARG A 73 5.35 -11.01 -16.13
N ILE A 74 4.30 -10.49 -16.76
CA ILE A 74 3.20 -9.79 -16.08
C ILE A 74 1.90 -10.55 -16.24
N PHE A 75 1.06 -10.51 -15.21
CA PHE A 75 -0.25 -11.16 -15.15
C PHE A 75 -1.20 -10.30 -14.32
N ALA A 76 -2.42 -10.05 -14.80
CA ALA A 76 -3.44 -9.31 -14.06
C ALA A 76 -4.72 -10.13 -13.93
N ALA A 77 -5.18 -10.31 -12.70
CA ALA A 77 -6.48 -10.89 -12.41
C ALA A 77 -7.58 -9.85 -12.66
N ALA A 78 -8.72 -10.28 -13.22
CA ALA A 78 -9.84 -9.38 -13.37
C ALA A 78 -10.52 -9.10 -12.01
N PRO A 79 -11.09 -7.91 -11.80
CA PRO A 79 -11.87 -7.60 -10.61
C PRO A 79 -13.05 -8.56 -10.41
N ALA A 80 -13.04 -9.34 -9.33
CA ALA A 80 -14.12 -10.27 -8.95
C ALA A 80 -14.46 -10.18 -7.44
N ARG A 81 -15.68 -10.57 -7.06
CA ARG A 81 -16.12 -10.60 -5.65
C ARG A 81 -16.99 -11.81 -5.38
N SER A 82 -16.80 -12.46 -4.24
CA SER A 82 -17.61 -13.63 -3.86
C SER A 82 -17.85 -13.69 -2.36
N ASN A 83 -19.03 -14.17 -1.96
CA ASN A 83 -19.34 -14.40 -0.53
C ASN A 83 -18.71 -15.70 0.01
N VAL A 84 -18.17 -16.55 -0.88
CA VAL A 84 -17.49 -17.82 -0.57
C VAL A 84 -16.14 -17.88 -1.28
N GLU A 85 -15.17 -18.54 -0.66
CA GLU A 85 -13.85 -18.77 -1.24
C GLU A 85 -13.97 -19.51 -2.58
N LEU A 86 -13.39 -18.93 -3.64
CA LEU A 86 -13.36 -19.52 -4.98
C LEU A 86 -12.08 -20.34 -5.16
N GLU A 87 -12.18 -21.43 -5.93
CA GLU A 87 -11.05 -22.31 -6.25
C GLU A 87 -10.21 -21.80 -7.44
N ASP A 88 -10.80 -20.95 -8.28
CA ASP A 88 -10.14 -20.37 -9.46
C ASP A 88 -10.60 -18.92 -9.66
N LEU A 89 -9.80 -18.14 -10.41
CA LEU A 89 -10.16 -16.78 -10.80
C LEU A 89 -11.37 -16.83 -11.74
N GLU A 90 -12.34 -15.94 -11.52
CA GLU A 90 -13.50 -15.84 -12.42
C GLU A 90 -13.08 -15.42 -13.85
N GLN A 91 -12.13 -14.50 -13.94
CA GLN A 91 -11.60 -14.00 -15.20
C GLN A 91 -10.15 -13.50 -15.03
N ILE A 92 -9.38 -13.62 -16.11
CA ILE A 92 -8.03 -13.09 -16.24
C ILE A 92 -8.08 -11.93 -17.24
N ASP A 93 -7.66 -10.73 -16.81
CA ASP A 93 -7.63 -9.54 -17.66
C ASP A 93 -6.39 -9.49 -18.54
N LEU A 94 -5.25 -9.94 -18.01
CA LEU A 94 -4.00 -10.11 -18.73
C LEU A 94 -3.38 -11.46 -18.39
N PRO A 95 -3.38 -12.45 -19.31
CA PRO A 95 -2.64 -13.69 -19.10
C PRO A 95 -1.13 -13.41 -19.04
N TRP A 96 -0.36 -14.35 -18.52
CA TRP A 96 1.10 -14.24 -18.45
C TRP A 96 1.69 -13.79 -19.78
N SER A 97 2.27 -12.59 -19.77
CA SER A 97 2.71 -11.90 -20.98
C SER A 97 4.08 -11.27 -20.79
N ILE A 98 4.81 -11.10 -21.90
CA ILE A 98 5.97 -10.21 -21.97
C ILE A 98 5.46 -8.76 -21.87
N PRO A 99 6.10 -7.89 -21.09
CA PRO A 99 5.69 -6.49 -21.00
C PRO A 99 5.84 -5.77 -22.34
N THR A 100 4.83 -5.00 -22.71
CA THR A 100 4.82 -4.11 -23.89
C THR A 100 4.28 -2.74 -23.48
N ALA A 101 4.50 -1.72 -24.30
CA ALA A 101 3.90 -0.41 -24.07
C ALA A 101 2.35 -0.48 -24.03
N GLU A 102 1.75 -1.41 -24.78
CA GLU A 102 0.30 -1.59 -24.84
C GLU A 102 -0.26 -2.19 -23.55
N ASN A 103 0.28 -3.31 -23.06
CA ASN A 103 -0.26 -3.97 -21.88
C ASN A 103 0.13 -3.28 -20.56
N LEU A 104 1.21 -2.50 -20.51
CA LEU A 104 1.54 -1.66 -19.36
C LEU A 104 0.69 -0.37 -19.34
N GLY A 105 0.36 0.17 -20.50
CA GLY A 105 -0.32 1.44 -20.69
C GLY A 105 -1.79 1.32 -21.09
N HIS A 106 -2.46 0.20 -20.79
CA HIS A 106 -3.77 -0.21 -21.31
C HIS A 106 -4.96 0.61 -20.75
N GLY A 107 -4.84 1.93 -20.66
CA GLY A 107 -5.85 2.84 -20.08
C GLY A 107 -5.61 3.17 -18.61
N ASN A 108 -6.46 4.03 -18.06
CA ASN A 108 -6.37 4.46 -16.65
C ASN A 108 -7.10 3.45 -15.75
N PHE A 109 -6.46 3.02 -14.66
CA PHE A 109 -7.01 2.09 -13.66
C PHE A 109 -7.56 0.77 -14.24
N THR A 110 -6.91 0.27 -15.28
CA THR A 110 -7.18 -1.03 -15.90
C THR A 110 -6.11 -2.03 -15.45
N TYR A 111 -5.01 -2.11 -16.19
CA TYR A 111 -3.75 -2.79 -15.89
C TYR A 111 -2.68 -2.20 -16.84
N PHE A 112 -1.39 -2.30 -16.58
CA PHE A 112 -0.75 -2.99 -15.46
C PHE A 112 -0.30 -2.01 -14.37
N SER A 113 -0.38 -2.43 -13.11
CA SER A 113 0.02 -1.68 -11.91
C SER A 113 1.42 -1.10 -12.07
N ALA A 114 1.53 0.23 -11.97
CA ALA A 114 2.80 0.92 -12.10
C ALA A 114 3.76 0.58 -10.96
N VAL A 115 3.26 0.49 -9.72
CA VAL A 115 4.11 0.11 -8.56
C VAL A 115 4.65 -1.30 -8.76
N CYS A 116 3.80 -2.23 -9.23
CA CYS A 116 4.20 -3.60 -9.48
C CYS A 116 5.25 -3.69 -10.59
N TRP A 117 5.00 -3.05 -11.73
CA TRP A 117 5.93 -2.98 -12.85
C TRP A 117 7.30 -2.43 -12.41
N LEU A 118 7.31 -1.26 -11.78
CA LEU A 118 8.53 -0.57 -11.39
C LEU A 118 9.36 -1.36 -10.37
N LEU A 119 8.70 -2.02 -9.41
CA LEU A 119 9.37 -2.93 -8.47
C LEU A 119 9.99 -4.11 -9.22
N GLY A 120 9.21 -4.80 -10.05
CA GLY A 120 9.64 -6.00 -10.74
C GLY A 120 10.76 -5.77 -11.75
N ARG A 121 10.68 -4.70 -12.55
CA ARG A 121 11.75 -4.35 -13.49
C ARG A 121 13.05 -4.01 -12.75
N SER A 122 12.97 -3.32 -11.62
CA SER A 122 14.15 -2.98 -10.83
C SER A 122 14.74 -4.20 -10.10
N LEU A 123 13.90 -5.15 -9.67
CA LEU A 123 14.35 -6.44 -9.16
C LEU A 123 15.09 -7.24 -10.24
N TYR A 124 14.55 -7.26 -11.45
CA TYR A 124 15.22 -7.89 -12.59
C TYR A 124 16.60 -7.25 -12.85
N GLU A 125 16.69 -5.92 -12.85
CA GLU A 125 17.97 -5.21 -13.00
C GLU A 125 18.97 -5.55 -11.89
N ALA A 126 18.50 -5.66 -10.65
CA ALA A 126 19.36 -5.96 -9.49
C ALA A 126 19.81 -7.42 -9.42
N LEU A 127 18.97 -8.36 -9.85
CA LEU A 127 19.17 -9.81 -9.65
C LEU A 127 19.58 -10.56 -10.92
N GLY A 128 19.33 -10.00 -12.11
CA GLY A 128 19.58 -10.65 -13.39
C GLY A 128 18.80 -11.95 -13.62
N SER A 129 17.75 -12.21 -12.84
CA SER A 129 16.96 -13.44 -12.86
C SER A 129 15.53 -13.17 -13.35
N PRO A 130 14.83 -14.14 -13.97
CA PRO A 130 13.44 -13.95 -14.38
C PRO A 130 12.54 -13.53 -13.20
N ILE A 131 11.62 -12.60 -13.46
CA ILE A 131 10.68 -12.07 -12.45
C ILE A 131 9.24 -12.21 -12.98
N GLY A 132 8.36 -12.81 -12.19
CA GLY A 132 6.92 -12.84 -12.42
C GLY A 132 6.20 -11.80 -11.55
N LEU A 133 5.25 -11.08 -12.13
CA LEU A 133 4.45 -10.06 -11.45
C LEU A 133 2.97 -10.36 -11.60
N VAL A 134 2.28 -10.47 -10.47
CA VAL A 134 0.85 -10.79 -10.38
C VAL A 134 0.12 -9.61 -9.78
N GLU A 135 -0.67 -8.91 -10.58
CA GLU A 135 -1.52 -7.80 -10.13
C GLU A 135 -2.89 -8.30 -9.68
N VAL A 136 -3.25 -7.93 -8.45
CA VAL A 136 -4.56 -8.18 -7.84
C VAL A 136 -4.98 -6.95 -7.02
N ALA A 137 -5.50 -5.93 -7.68
CA ALA A 137 -5.83 -4.65 -7.04
C ALA A 137 -7.23 -4.15 -7.42
N TRP A 138 -7.92 -3.49 -6.48
CA TRP A 138 -9.22 -2.88 -6.74
C TRP A 138 -9.40 -1.57 -5.98
N GLY A 139 -9.57 -0.47 -6.71
CA GLY A 139 -9.80 0.87 -6.17
C GLY A 139 -10.93 1.00 -5.14
N GLY A 140 -10.69 1.85 -4.14
CA GLY A 140 -11.71 2.23 -3.15
C GLY A 140 -12.09 1.14 -2.15
N THR A 141 -11.24 0.14 -1.92
CA THR A 141 -11.54 -1.03 -1.07
C THR A 141 -10.86 -0.92 0.30
N PRO A 142 -11.55 -1.31 1.39
CA PRO A 142 -10.99 -1.31 2.73
C PRO A 142 -10.32 -2.66 3.01
N ILE A 143 -9.47 -2.74 4.02
CA ILE A 143 -8.73 -3.97 4.34
C ILE A 143 -9.65 -5.14 4.70
N GLU A 144 -10.86 -4.85 5.17
CA GLU A 144 -11.88 -5.83 5.51
C GLU A 144 -12.31 -6.66 4.32
N ALA A 145 -12.38 -6.08 3.13
CA ALA A 145 -12.73 -6.81 1.91
C ALA A 145 -11.63 -7.82 1.49
N TRP A 146 -10.37 -7.53 1.85
CA TRP A 146 -9.17 -8.33 1.53
C TRP A 146 -8.78 -9.32 2.63
N SER A 147 -9.43 -9.24 3.79
CA SER A 147 -9.15 -10.09 4.95
C SER A 147 -10.04 -11.32 4.92
N SER A 148 -9.49 -12.50 5.25
CA SER A 148 -10.31 -13.68 5.49
C SER A 148 -11.23 -13.48 6.71
N ARG A 149 -12.27 -14.31 6.82
CA ARG A 149 -13.18 -14.26 7.97
C ARG A 149 -12.46 -14.50 9.29
N ARG A 150 -11.41 -15.34 9.29
CA ARG A 150 -10.58 -15.63 10.48
C ARG A 150 -9.92 -14.36 11.01
N VAL A 151 -9.36 -13.54 10.13
CA VAL A 151 -8.70 -12.27 10.48
C VAL A 151 -9.69 -11.30 11.12
N LEU A 152 -10.86 -11.14 10.51
CA LEU A 152 -11.86 -10.19 10.97
C LEU A 152 -12.43 -10.58 12.33
N GLN A 153 -12.76 -11.86 12.51
CA GLN A 153 -13.20 -12.40 13.80
C GLN A 153 -12.13 -12.21 14.88
N ALA A 154 -10.85 -12.48 14.57
CA ALA A 154 -9.74 -12.30 15.51
C ALA A 154 -9.55 -10.84 15.95
N CYS A 155 -9.92 -9.88 15.10
CA CYS A 155 -9.88 -8.46 15.39
C CYS A 155 -11.20 -7.86 15.89
N GLY A 156 -12.20 -8.70 16.19
CA GLY A 156 -13.49 -8.26 16.73
C GLY A 156 -14.36 -7.50 15.73
N LEU A 157 -14.11 -7.64 14.44
CA LEU A 157 -14.95 -7.08 13.38
C LEU A 157 -16.03 -8.10 13.01
N PRO A 158 -17.33 -7.76 13.18
CA PRO A 158 -18.41 -8.71 12.95
C PRO A 158 -18.49 -9.08 11.47
N GLU A 159 -18.86 -10.34 11.22
CA GLU A 159 -19.40 -10.70 9.91
C GLU A 159 -20.65 -9.86 9.69
N ASP A 160 -20.74 -9.15 8.57
CA ASP A 160 -22.03 -8.65 8.12
C ASP A 160 -22.86 -9.87 7.71
N THR A 161 -23.49 -10.52 8.68
CA THR A 161 -24.33 -11.70 8.48
C THR A 161 -25.67 -11.28 7.88
N GLY A 162 -25.66 -10.57 6.75
CA GLY A 162 -26.79 -10.39 5.83
C GLY A 162 -28.18 -10.12 6.41
N ARG A 163 -28.31 -9.51 7.60
CA ARG A 163 -29.59 -9.17 8.24
C ARG A 163 -29.44 -8.03 9.24
N ARG A 164 -29.40 -6.80 8.73
CA ARG A 164 -30.14 -5.66 9.31
C ARG A 164 -30.64 -4.76 8.18
N GLU A 165 -31.86 -5.01 7.73
CA GLU A 165 -32.67 -3.93 7.19
C GLU A 165 -32.96 -2.96 8.33
N GLY A 166 -32.54 -1.71 8.17
CA GLY A 166 -32.93 -0.61 9.03
C GLY A 166 -32.40 0.71 8.47
N PRO A 167 -33.15 1.80 8.64
CA PRO A 167 -34.38 2.04 7.88
C PRO A 167 -34.08 2.27 6.39
N GLN A 168 -34.98 1.80 5.53
CA GLN A 168 -35.03 2.24 4.14
C GLN A 168 -35.09 3.77 4.09
N ILE A 169 -34.04 4.42 3.58
CA ILE A 169 -34.25 5.68 2.85
C ILE A 169 -34.78 5.25 1.48
N SER A 170 -36.10 5.14 1.42
CA SER A 170 -36.84 4.88 0.20
C SER A 170 -36.64 6.03 -0.79
N LEU A 171 -36.10 5.66 -1.95
CA LEU A 171 -36.33 6.19 -3.30
C LEU A 171 -36.75 7.68 -3.46
N CYS A 172 -35.92 8.40 -4.21
CA CYS A 172 -36.41 9.03 -5.43
C CYS A 172 -35.56 8.54 -6.62
N CYS A 173 -35.94 7.39 -7.18
CA CYS A 173 -35.73 7.12 -8.60
C CYS A 173 -37.05 7.43 -9.31
N GLY A 174 -37.03 8.29 -10.31
CA GLY A 174 -38.19 8.62 -11.14
C GLY A 174 -37.76 8.98 -12.56
N ALA A 175 -38.00 8.04 -13.47
CA ALA A 175 -37.91 8.10 -14.94
C ALA A 175 -36.49 8.08 -15.56
N CYS A 176 -35.98 6.95 -16.07
CA CYS A 176 -36.34 6.16 -17.28
C CYS A 176 -35.78 6.70 -18.62
N PHE A 177 -34.85 5.92 -19.18
CA PHE A 177 -34.72 5.44 -20.57
C PHE A 177 -34.76 6.40 -21.79
N ASN A 178 -33.64 6.37 -22.55
CA ASN A 178 -33.45 6.41 -24.01
C ASN A 178 -34.29 7.36 -24.90
N LEU A 179 -33.64 8.36 -25.55
CA LEU A 179 -33.53 8.52 -27.02
C LEU A 179 -32.84 9.86 -27.43
N LYS A 180 -32.06 9.79 -28.52
CA LYS A 180 -31.70 10.82 -29.53
C LYS A 180 -31.95 12.32 -29.29
N ALA A 181 -30.87 13.08 -29.51
CA ALA A 181 -30.75 14.33 -30.29
C ALA A 181 -31.55 15.61 -29.92
N ALA A 182 -30.78 16.71 -29.93
CA ALA A 182 -31.12 18.07 -30.37
C ALA A 182 -31.79 19.08 -29.41
N LEU A 183 -31.05 20.19 -29.21
CA LEU A 183 -31.44 21.61 -29.24
C LEU A 183 -32.58 22.12 -28.32
N CYS A 184 -32.24 23.04 -27.39
CA CYS A 184 -32.65 24.47 -27.49
C CYS A 184 -32.25 25.36 -26.27
N PHE A 185 -31.57 26.46 -26.62
CA PHE A 185 -31.42 27.81 -26.03
C PHE A 185 -32.22 28.26 -24.77
N VAL A 186 -31.49 28.65 -23.68
CA VAL A 186 -31.26 30.01 -23.04
C VAL A 186 -32.45 31.03 -22.99
N PRO A 187 -32.66 31.95 -21.98
CA PRO A 187 -31.72 32.57 -21.00
C PRO A 187 -32.16 32.88 -19.53
N LEU A 188 -31.11 33.19 -18.72
CA LEU A 188 -30.97 34.23 -17.66
C LEU A 188 -31.92 34.27 -16.44
N LEU A 189 -31.36 33.99 -15.25
CA LEU A 189 -31.10 35.02 -14.23
C LEU A 189 -30.05 34.56 -13.22
N ASN A 190 -28.94 35.31 -13.12
CA ASN A 190 -27.89 35.14 -12.12
C ASN A 190 -28.41 35.51 -10.73
N LEU A 191 -28.41 34.56 -9.80
CA LEU A 191 -28.21 34.83 -8.38
C LEU A 191 -27.23 33.80 -7.82
N ALA A 192 -26.04 34.29 -7.54
CA ALA A 192 -24.96 33.56 -6.90
C ALA A 192 -25.36 33.18 -5.46
N LEU A 193 -25.47 31.88 -5.21
CA LEU A 193 -25.32 31.28 -3.89
C LEU A 193 -24.32 30.13 -4.07
N SER A 194 -23.06 30.43 -3.75
CA SER A 194 -22.01 29.43 -3.58
C SER A 194 -22.30 28.62 -2.32
N SER A 195 -22.99 27.50 -2.45
CA SER A 195 -23.02 26.47 -1.41
C SER A 195 -21.94 25.43 -1.72
N SER A 196 -20.82 25.56 -1.00
CA SER A 196 -19.81 24.53 -0.85
C SER A 196 -20.45 23.31 -0.19
N THR A 197 -20.82 22.31 -0.99
CA THR A 197 -21.17 20.98 -0.48
C THR A 197 -19.95 20.09 -0.58
N SER A 198 -19.34 19.81 0.58
CA SER A 198 -18.31 18.78 0.73
C SER A 198 -18.89 17.42 0.30
N PRO A 199 -18.38 16.76 -0.74
CA PRO A 199 -18.78 15.41 -1.04
C PRO A 199 -18.05 14.48 -0.09
N HIS A 200 -18.77 13.85 0.84
CA HIS A 200 -18.31 12.58 1.39
C HIS A 200 -18.03 11.66 0.20
N GLN A 201 -16.76 11.38 -0.07
CA GLN A 201 -16.34 10.48 -1.14
C GLN A 201 -17.00 9.12 -0.89
N HIS A 202 -17.98 8.78 -1.71
CA HIS A 202 -18.49 7.42 -1.78
C HIS A 202 -17.32 6.50 -2.12
N LEU A 203 -16.98 5.59 -1.22
CA LEU A 203 -16.08 4.47 -1.48
C LEU A 203 -16.66 3.68 -2.66
N SER A 204 -15.97 3.70 -3.81
CA SER A 204 -16.51 3.16 -5.07
C SER A 204 -16.28 1.66 -5.25
N GLY A 205 -15.40 1.05 -4.45
CA GLY A 205 -15.05 -0.37 -4.53
C GLY A 205 -15.86 -1.27 -3.57
N PRO A 206 -15.72 -2.60 -3.68
CA PRO A 206 -16.33 -3.54 -2.74
C PRO A 206 -15.90 -3.29 -1.29
N GLN A 207 -16.89 -3.05 -0.40
CA GLN A 207 -16.66 -2.85 1.04
C GLN A 207 -17.01 -4.08 1.88
N THR A 208 -17.77 -5.01 1.31
CA THR A 208 -18.27 -6.17 2.04
C THR A 208 -17.09 -7.01 2.56
N PRO A 209 -17.07 -7.37 3.84
CA PRO A 209 -16.03 -8.21 4.42
C PRO A 209 -15.70 -9.47 3.62
N SER A 210 -14.41 -9.75 3.44
CA SER A 210 -13.86 -10.95 2.81
C SER A 210 -14.18 -11.20 1.33
N VAL A 211 -14.96 -10.34 0.66
CA VAL A 211 -15.41 -10.66 -0.70
C VAL A 211 -14.28 -10.66 -1.74
N LEU A 212 -13.21 -9.90 -1.51
CA LEU A 212 -12.04 -9.85 -2.38
C LEU A 212 -11.00 -10.90 -1.98
N TRP A 213 -10.86 -11.18 -0.68
CA TRP A 213 -10.12 -12.36 -0.22
C TRP A 213 -10.61 -13.61 -0.96
N ASN A 214 -11.92 -13.84 -0.91
CA ASN A 214 -12.59 -15.01 -1.46
C ASN A 214 -12.40 -15.17 -2.98
N ALA A 215 -12.49 -14.07 -3.74
CA ALA A 215 -12.54 -14.14 -5.21
C ALA A 215 -11.23 -13.79 -5.91
N MET A 216 -10.33 -13.08 -5.24
CA MET A 216 -9.12 -12.54 -5.88
C MET A 216 -7.82 -13.02 -5.24
N ILE A 217 -7.83 -13.42 -3.96
CA ILE A 217 -6.62 -13.92 -3.27
C ILE A 217 -6.67 -15.44 -3.07
N HIS A 218 -7.78 -15.97 -2.58
CA HIS A 218 -7.95 -17.40 -2.32
C HIS A 218 -7.65 -18.29 -3.56
N PRO A 219 -8.08 -17.92 -4.79
CA PRO A 219 -7.75 -18.69 -5.99
C PRO A 219 -6.25 -18.81 -6.29
N LEU A 220 -5.42 -17.90 -5.75
CA LEU A 220 -4.00 -17.82 -6.03
C LEU A 220 -3.14 -18.55 -5.00
N LEU A 221 -3.74 -19.16 -3.97
CA LEU A 221 -3.00 -19.75 -2.85
C LEU A 221 -2.08 -20.91 -3.26
N ASN A 222 -2.30 -21.50 -4.44
CA ASN A 222 -1.44 -22.55 -5.01
C ASN A 222 -0.15 -22.00 -5.67
N MET A 223 -0.01 -20.68 -5.82
CA MET A 223 1.18 -20.05 -6.37
C MET A 223 2.33 -20.07 -5.37
N THR A 224 3.55 -20.31 -5.86
CA THR A 224 4.77 -20.13 -5.05
C THR A 224 5.24 -18.68 -5.18
N LEU A 225 5.28 -17.96 -4.07
CA LEU A 225 5.62 -16.53 -4.05
C LEU A 225 6.98 -16.27 -3.37
N ARG A 226 7.70 -15.28 -3.89
CA ARG A 226 8.91 -14.72 -3.26
C ARG A 226 8.59 -13.55 -2.32
N GLY A 227 7.54 -12.79 -2.62
CA GLY A 227 7.14 -11.64 -1.80
C GLY A 227 5.80 -11.04 -2.21
N VAL A 228 5.29 -10.17 -1.35
CA VAL A 228 4.09 -9.38 -1.58
C VAL A 228 4.44 -7.89 -1.54
N ALA A 229 3.84 -7.11 -2.44
CA ALA A 229 3.81 -5.65 -2.38
C ALA A 229 2.36 -5.20 -2.16
N TRP A 230 2.12 -4.45 -1.10
CA TRP A 230 0.80 -4.02 -0.66
C TRP A 230 0.67 -2.50 -0.65
N TYR A 231 -0.34 -1.94 -1.31
CA TYR A 231 -0.63 -0.51 -1.23
C TYR A 231 -2.13 -0.29 -1.03
N GLN A 232 -2.50 -0.19 0.24
CA GLN A 232 -3.86 0.09 0.67
C GLN A 232 -3.89 0.77 2.03
N GLY A 233 -4.97 1.51 2.27
CA GLY A 233 -5.32 2.03 3.57
C GLY A 233 -6.23 3.25 3.47
N GLU A 234 -6.25 3.95 2.34
CA GLU A 234 -6.94 5.23 2.21
C GLU A 234 -8.44 5.10 2.54
N ALA A 235 -9.07 3.98 2.16
CA ALA A 235 -10.46 3.71 2.55
C ALA A 235 -10.65 3.58 4.08
N ASN A 236 -9.66 3.02 4.77
CA ASN A 236 -9.68 2.85 6.23
C ASN A 236 -9.36 4.14 6.99
N THR A 237 -9.05 5.25 6.31
CA THR A 237 -9.05 6.57 6.96
C THR A 237 -10.48 7.04 7.32
N PHE A 238 -11.51 6.40 6.74
CA PHE A 238 -12.93 6.68 7.04
C PHE A 238 -13.66 5.52 7.70
N LEU A 239 -13.10 4.31 7.59
CA LEU A 239 -13.71 3.08 8.08
C LEU A 239 -12.73 2.37 9.00
N ASN A 240 -13.10 2.19 10.27
CA ASN A 240 -12.38 1.31 11.20
C ASN A 240 -10.90 1.67 11.37
N THR A 241 -10.54 2.97 11.30
CA THR A 241 -9.16 3.46 11.30
C THR A 241 -8.31 2.87 12.42
N ASP A 242 -8.81 2.91 13.66
CA ASP A 242 -8.05 2.44 14.82
C ASP A 242 -7.95 0.91 14.89
N GLN A 243 -8.82 0.17 14.18
CA GLN A 243 -8.75 -1.29 14.09
C GLN A 243 -7.69 -1.77 13.08
N TYR A 244 -7.15 -0.88 12.25
CA TYR A 244 -6.11 -1.20 11.29
C TYR A 244 -4.83 -1.76 11.95
N ASN A 245 -4.56 -1.37 13.21
CA ASN A 245 -3.43 -1.90 14.00
C ASN A 245 -3.58 -3.38 14.37
N CYS A 246 -4.78 -3.95 14.22
CA CYS A 246 -5.07 -5.35 14.40
C CYS A 246 -5.21 -6.03 13.04
N THR A 247 -6.06 -5.49 12.17
CA THR A 247 -6.43 -6.16 10.90
C THR A 247 -5.25 -6.29 9.96
N PHE A 248 -4.36 -5.30 9.87
CA PHE A 248 -3.24 -5.38 8.94
C PHE A 248 -2.16 -6.40 9.35
N PRO A 249 -1.65 -6.42 10.59
CA PRO A 249 -0.76 -7.49 11.04
C PRO A 249 -1.40 -8.88 10.94
N ALA A 250 -2.70 -9.00 11.25
CA ALA A 250 -3.43 -10.25 11.18
C ALA A 250 -3.62 -10.72 9.72
N LEU A 251 -3.90 -9.81 8.78
CA LEU A 251 -3.95 -10.10 7.34
C LEU A 251 -2.61 -10.65 6.85
N ILE A 252 -1.49 -10.01 7.20
CA ILE A 252 -0.15 -10.46 6.80
C ILE A 252 0.11 -11.88 7.33
N ALA A 253 -0.22 -12.15 8.59
CA ALA A 253 -0.04 -13.47 9.19
C ALA A 253 -0.92 -14.55 8.53
N ASP A 254 -2.18 -14.23 8.23
CA ASP A 254 -3.11 -15.15 7.59
C ASP A 254 -2.72 -15.44 6.14
N TRP A 255 -2.30 -14.42 5.37
CA TRP A 255 -1.81 -14.60 4.01
C TRP A 255 -0.55 -15.47 3.98
N ARG A 256 0.41 -15.23 4.88
CA ARG A 256 1.59 -16.10 5.04
C ARG A 256 1.21 -17.55 5.26
N TRP A 257 0.31 -17.79 6.21
CA TRP A 257 -0.16 -19.14 6.49
C TRP A 257 -0.88 -19.77 5.30
N ALA A 258 -1.76 -19.01 4.64
CA ALA A 258 -2.58 -19.48 3.53
C ALA A 258 -1.73 -19.80 2.30
N PHE A 259 -0.84 -18.89 1.87
CA PHE A 259 0.06 -19.14 0.74
C PHE A 259 1.06 -20.25 1.04
N HIS A 260 1.63 -20.31 2.25
CA HIS A 260 2.49 -21.44 2.64
C HIS A 260 1.74 -22.77 2.55
N THR A 261 0.51 -22.84 3.07
CA THR A 261 -0.27 -24.08 3.04
C THR A 261 -0.74 -24.44 1.63
N GLY A 262 -1.29 -23.49 0.89
CA GLY A 262 -1.86 -23.68 -0.45
C GLY A 262 -0.81 -24.04 -1.51
N SER A 263 0.40 -23.49 -1.41
CA SER A 263 1.52 -23.81 -2.31
C SER A 263 2.25 -25.10 -1.93
N ALA A 264 1.61 -26.00 -1.18
CA ALA A 264 2.23 -27.23 -0.68
C ALA A 264 3.56 -26.98 0.06
N ARG A 265 3.63 -25.88 0.84
CA ARG A 265 4.78 -25.43 1.64
C ARG A 265 5.97 -24.93 0.83
N GLN A 266 5.78 -24.60 -0.45
CA GLN A 266 6.83 -24.03 -1.30
C GLN A 266 7.03 -22.53 -1.05
N THR A 267 5.96 -21.79 -0.76
CA THR A 267 6.07 -20.40 -0.30
C THR A 267 6.64 -20.37 1.12
N GLU A 268 7.64 -19.53 1.37
CA GLU A 268 8.27 -19.41 2.69
C GLU A 268 7.27 -19.02 3.79
N PRO A 269 7.31 -19.63 4.99
CA PRO A 269 6.36 -19.35 6.08
C PRO A 269 6.42 -17.91 6.59
N LEU A 270 7.60 -17.28 6.51
CA LEU A 270 7.79 -15.84 6.75
C LEU A 270 7.92 -15.06 5.44
N LEU A 271 6.99 -15.30 4.50
CA LEU A 271 6.90 -14.60 3.21
C LEU A 271 7.17 -13.10 3.38
N PRO A 272 8.20 -12.55 2.72
CA PRO A 272 8.49 -11.13 2.73
C PRO A 272 7.27 -10.30 2.31
N PHE A 273 6.93 -9.29 3.12
CA PHE A 273 5.74 -8.47 2.91
C PHE A 273 6.12 -6.99 2.91
N GLY A 274 6.17 -6.40 1.72
CA GLY A 274 6.39 -4.98 1.51
C GLY A 274 5.08 -4.22 1.49
N PHE A 275 5.02 -3.05 2.10
CA PHE A 275 3.86 -2.17 1.98
C PHE A 275 4.23 -0.70 1.81
N VAL A 276 3.29 0.09 1.31
CA VAL A 276 3.47 1.53 1.14
C VAL A 276 2.73 2.27 2.24
N GLN A 277 3.47 3.07 3.01
CA GLN A 277 2.87 4.00 3.96
C GLN A 277 2.08 5.05 3.19
N LEU A 278 0.87 5.38 3.62
CA LEU A 278 0.02 6.28 2.85
C LEU A 278 0.66 7.65 2.62
N SER A 279 0.46 8.15 1.40
CA SER A 279 0.61 9.57 1.07
C SER A 279 -0.59 10.36 1.61
N THR A 280 -0.93 11.52 1.07
CA THR A 280 -2.09 12.31 1.46
C THR A 280 -2.64 13.14 0.32
N TYR A 281 -3.88 13.59 0.50
CA TYR A 281 -4.56 14.57 -0.33
C TYR A 281 -5.19 15.71 0.49
N ARG A 282 -4.97 15.72 1.81
CA ARG A 282 -5.67 16.57 2.78
C ARG A 282 -4.73 17.58 3.41
N ARG A 283 -4.64 18.77 2.81
CA ARG A 283 -3.66 19.79 3.19
C ARG A 283 -4.02 20.58 4.45
N GLN A 284 -5.29 20.96 4.61
CA GLN A 284 -5.77 21.80 5.71
C GLN A 284 -6.92 21.11 6.42
N SER A 285 -6.59 20.13 7.25
CA SER A 285 -7.56 19.34 8.00
C SER A 285 -7.14 19.27 9.46
N ALA A 286 -8.12 19.42 10.37
CA ALA A 286 -7.94 19.17 11.80
C ALA A 286 -8.16 17.69 12.17
N ASP A 287 -8.53 16.85 11.20
CA ASP A 287 -8.52 15.39 11.31
C ASP A 287 -7.08 14.88 11.41
N ASP A 288 -6.90 13.67 11.90
CA ASP A 288 -5.62 12.97 12.00
C ASP A 288 -5.71 11.51 11.49
N SER A 289 -6.77 11.18 10.75
CA SER A 289 -7.04 9.83 10.24
C SER A 289 -5.91 9.26 9.38
N PHE A 290 -5.26 10.05 8.52
CA PHE A 290 -4.06 9.61 7.79
C PHE A 290 -2.87 9.43 8.73
N ALA A 291 -2.66 10.33 9.69
CA ALA A 291 -1.56 10.19 10.64
C ALA A 291 -1.70 8.92 11.49
N ARG A 292 -2.90 8.69 12.05
CA ARG A 292 -3.26 7.46 12.77
C ARG A 292 -3.11 6.23 11.90
N LEU A 293 -3.61 6.25 10.66
CA LEU A 293 -3.49 5.08 9.80
C LEU A 293 -2.03 4.77 9.43
N ARG A 294 -1.19 5.79 9.14
CA ARG A 294 0.25 5.58 8.91
C ARG A 294 0.94 4.95 10.11
N TRP A 295 0.52 5.30 11.32
CA TRP A 295 1.01 4.68 12.55
C TRP A 295 0.51 3.22 12.68
N HIS A 296 -0.78 2.98 12.46
CA HIS A 296 -1.39 1.65 12.48
C HIS A 296 -0.82 0.69 11.43
N GLN A 297 -0.38 1.19 10.27
CA GLN A 297 0.34 0.42 9.25
C GLN A 297 1.64 -0.22 9.78
N THR A 298 2.19 0.30 10.88
CA THR A 298 3.39 -0.25 11.56
C THR A 298 3.05 -1.10 12.78
N ALA A 299 1.78 -1.46 12.98
CA ALA A 299 1.29 -2.12 14.20
C ALA A 299 1.54 -1.31 15.48
N ASP A 300 1.52 0.02 15.36
CA ASP A 300 1.74 1.01 16.42
C ASP A 300 3.15 1.00 17.01
N LEU A 301 4.16 0.74 16.16
CA LEU A 301 5.57 0.66 16.58
C LEU A 301 6.49 1.63 15.82
N GLY A 302 5.97 2.36 14.83
CA GLY A 302 6.68 3.38 14.05
C GLY A 302 7.70 2.85 13.04
N VAL A 303 8.08 1.57 13.16
CA VAL A 303 9.11 0.93 12.34
C VAL A 303 8.70 -0.49 11.97
N VAL A 304 9.20 -0.97 10.85
CA VAL A 304 9.10 -2.37 10.43
C VAL A 304 10.44 -2.81 9.82
N PRO A 305 10.87 -4.08 9.90
CA PRO A 305 10.21 -5.18 10.59
C PRO A 305 10.19 -4.93 12.11
N ASN A 306 9.20 -5.52 12.77
CA ASN A 306 9.06 -5.43 14.23
C ASN A 306 8.51 -6.75 14.79
N ALA A 307 8.36 -6.84 16.12
CA ALA A 307 7.95 -8.08 16.78
C ALA A 307 6.57 -8.60 16.35
N ARG A 308 5.64 -7.72 15.92
CA ARG A 308 4.30 -8.10 15.44
C ARG A 308 4.30 -8.42 13.94
N MET A 309 5.25 -7.87 13.19
CA MET A 309 5.34 -7.98 11.74
C MET A 309 6.79 -8.29 11.32
N PRO A 310 7.31 -9.50 11.59
CA PRO A 310 8.63 -9.91 11.12
C PRO A 310 8.65 -10.00 9.59
N SER A 311 9.83 -9.94 8.98
CA SER A 311 10.03 -10.03 7.51
C SER A 311 9.14 -9.06 6.72
N THR A 312 8.93 -7.86 7.25
CA THR A 312 8.20 -6.78 6.57
C THR A 312 9.09 -5.58 6.29
N PHE A 313 8.73 -4.80 5.29
CA PHE A 313 9.41 -3.55 4.94
C PHE A 313 8.40 -2.53 4.44
N MET A 314 8.72 -1.25 4.61
CA MET A 314 7.80 -0.15 4.33
C MET A 314 8.44 0.89 3.41
N ALA A 315 7.78 1.20 2.31
CA ALA A 315 8.05 2.41 1.54
C ALA A 315 7.30 3.57 2.20
N VAL A 316 8.01 4.45 2.90
CA VAL A 316 7.43 5.72 3.35
C VAL A 316 6.98 6.49 2.10
N ALA A 317 5.76 7.04 2.06
CA ALA A 317 5.30 7.86 0.94
C ALA A 317 4.57 9.15 1.36
N MET A 318 4.59 9.49 2.66
CA MET A 318 3.94 10.71 3.17
C MET A 318 4.53 12.01 2.60
N ASP A 319 5.76 11.98 2.10
CA ASP A 319 6.44 13.10 1.43
C ASP A 319 6.22 13.12 -0.09
N LEU A 320 5.37 12.23 -0.63
CA LEU A 320 5.13 12.10 -2.06
C LEU A 320 3.72 12.59 -2.44
N GLY A 321 3.13 13.53 -1.70
CA GLY A 321 1.84 14.13 -2.03
C GLY A 321 1.87 14.82 -3.40
N ASP A 322 0.76 14.76 -4.14
CA ASP A 322 0.61 15.41 -5.45
C ASP A 322 -0.75 16.12 -5.51
N GLU A 323 -0.80 17.36 -5.03
CA GLU A 323 -2.02 18.17 -4.99
C GLU A 323 -2.64 18.38 -6.38
N HIS A 324 -1.83 18.29 -7.44
CA HIS A 324 -2.22 18.56 -8.82
C HIS A 324 -2.31 17.30 -9.68
N SER A 325 -2.41 16.11 -9.06
CA SER A 325 -2.59 14.89 -9.82
C SER A 325 -3.89 14.95 -10.64
N PRO A 326 -3.83 14.75 -11.97
CA PRO A 326 -5.01 14.74 -12.83
C PRO A 326 -5.91 13.52 -12.58
N TYR A 327 -5.42 12.55 -11.80
CA TYR A 327 -6.17 11.37 -11.38
C TYR A 327 -6.78 11.54 -9.99
N GLY A 328 -6.76 12.77 -9.45
CA GLY A 328 -7.16 13.11 -8.09
C GLY A 328 -5.96 13.15 -7.16
N SER A 329 -5.91 14.13 -6.25
CA SER A 329 -4.76 14.36 -5.36
C SER A 329 -4.46 13.20 -4.40
N ILE A 330 -5.40 12.28 -4.22
CA ILE A 330 -5.22 11.00 -3.51
C ILE A 330 -4.31 10.00 -4.25
N HIS A 331 -4.09 10.20 -5.55
CA HIS A 331 -3.29 9.32 -6.41
C HIS A 331 -2.00 10.02 -6.85
N PRO A 332 -0.94 10.01 -6.02
CA PRO A 332 0.33 10.62 -6.37
C PRO A 332 1.00 9.93 -7.55
N ARG A 333 1.53 10.73 -8.48
CA ARG A 333 2.16 10.23 -9.72
C ARG A 333 3.61 9.77 -9.56
N ASP A 334 4.28 10.14 -8.47
CA ASP A 334 5.65 9.68 -8.19
C ASP A 334 5.64 8.25 -7.64
N LYS A 335 5.38 7.28 -8.54
CA LYS A 335 5.49 5.85 -8.23
C LYS A 335 6.93 5.33 -8.32
N GLN A 336 7.85 6.12 -8.89
CA GLN A 336 9.29 5.78 -8.94
C GLN A 336 9.88 5.74 -7.54
N ASN A 337 9.67 6.79 -6.74
CA ASN A 337 10.18 6.79 -5.37
C ASN A 337 9.49 5.73 -4.51
N VAL A 338 8.19 5.47 -4.72
CA VAL A 338 7.49 4.36 -4.04
C VAL A 338 8.15 3.02 -4.37
N ALA A 339 8.31 2.70 -5.65
CA ALA A 339 8.87 1.42 -6.09
C ALA A 339 10.35 1.28 -5.71
N HIS A 340 11.14 2.35 -5.79
CA HIS A 340 12.53 2.36 -5.34
C HIS A 340 12.65 2.06 -3.85
N ARG A 341 11.81 2.68 -3.00
CA ARG A 341 11.79 2.41 -1.56
C ARG A 341 11.35 0.97 -1.26
N LEU A 342 10.40 0.42 -2.01
CA LEU A 342 10.04 -1.00 -1.92
C LEU A 342 11.19 -1.92 -2.36
N LEU A 343 11.89 -1.59 -3.44
CA LEU A 343 13.05 -2.35 -3.92
C LEU A 343 14.14 -2.45 -2.87
N LEU A 344 14.50 -1.33 -2.22
CA LEU A 344 15.51 -1.34 -1.15
C LEU A 344 15.08 -2.30 -0.02
N GLY A 345 13.81 -2.26 0.36
CA GLY A 345 13.26 -3.16 1.38
C GLY A 345 13.23 -4.62 0.93
N ALA A 346 12.89 -4.89 -0.32
CA ALA A 346 12.94 -6.24 -0.90
C ALA A 346 14.37 -6.79 -0.91
N MET A 347 15.35 -6.00 -1.34
CA MET A 347 16.76 -6.43 -1.36
C MET A 347 17.27 -6.73 0.06
N ALA A 348 16.96 -5.86 1.03
CA ALA A 348 17.41 -6.04 2.41
C ALA A 348 16.71 -7.21 3.12
N VAL A 349 15.37 -7.32 2.98
CA VAL A 349 14.54 -8.26 3.76
C VAL A 349 14.27 -9.56 3.02
N ALA A 350 13.91 -9.51 1.74
CA ALA A 350 13.59 -10.70 0.95
C ALA A 350 14.85 -11.38 0.38
N TYR A 351 15.87 -10.61 0.03
CA TYR A 351 17.11 -11.14 -0.58
C TYR A 351 18.32 -11.13 0.37
N GLY A 352 18.16 -10.59 1.59
CA GLY A 352 19.15 -10.72 2.66
C GLY A 352 20.36 -9.80 2.53
N ASP A 353 20.25 -8.69 1.79
CA ASP A 353 21.29 -7.67 1.74
C ASP A 353 21.35 -6.88 3.07
N LYS A 354 22.12 -7.40 4.02
CA LYS A 354 22.25 -6.83 5.37
C LYS A 354 22.96 -5.47 5.41
N GLY A 355 23.67 -5.09 4.35
CA GLY A 355 24.38 -3.82 4.28
C GLY A 355 23.53 -2.66 3.74
N LEU A 356 22.40 -2.99 3.12
CA LEU A 356 21.58 -2.01 2.42
C LEU A 356 20.71 -1.20 3.39
N VAL A 357 20.85 0.13 3.32
CA VAL A 357 19.98 1.06 4.02
C VAL A 357 18.67 1.20 3.24
N PHE A 358 17.57 0.70 3.81
CA PHE A 358 16.26 0.71 3.15
C PHE A 358 15.18 1.50 3.89
N GLN A 359 15.49 2.07 5.05
CA GLN A 359 14.57 2.87 5.84
C GLN A 359 15.15 4.24 6.15
N GLY A 360 14.29 5.22 6.32
CA GLY A 360 14.67 6.50 6.89
C GLY A 360 15.05 6.42 8.37
N PRO A 361 15.57 7.52 8.93
CA PRO A 361 15.97 7.57 10.33
C PRO A 361 14.73 7.53 11.24
N TYR A 362 14.75 6.67 12.25
CA TYR A 362 13.69 6.56 13.26
C TYR A 362 14.22 6.89 14.66
N PRO A 363 13.40 7.40 15.58
CA PRO A 363 13.85 7.75 16.92
C PRO A 363 14.21 6.49 17.72
N THR A 364 15.29 6.58 18.50
CA THR A 364 15.79 5.50 19.37
C THR A 364 15.81 5.89 20.84
N ARG A 365 15.86 7.19 21.13
CA ARG A 365 15.91 7.72 22.50
C ARG A 365 15.39 9.14 22.54
N ALA A 366 14.60 9.47 23.57
CA ALA A 366 14.23 10.84 23.89
C ALA A 366 14.69 11.17 25.32
N VAL A 367 15.36 12.31 25.52
CA VAL A 367 15.87 12.75 26.82
C VAL A 367 15.36 14.15 27.12
N LEU A 368 14.58 14.26 28.19
CA LEU A 368 14.01 15.51 28.68
C LEU A 368 15.01 16.26 29.56
N GLU A 369 15.43 17.44 29.14
CA GLU A 369 16.24 18.38 29.93
C GLU A 369 15.32 19.43 30.59
N VAL A 370 14.73 19.06 31.73
CA VAL A 370 13.71 19.87 32.43
C VAL A 370 14.21 21.27 32.77
N THR A 371 15.46 21.41 33.25
CA THR A 371 16.03 22.70 33.67
C THR A 371 16.18 23.70 32.52
N ARG A 372 16.39 23.19 31.31
CA ARG A 372 16.58 24.01 30.10
C ARG A 372 15.32 24.09 29.25
N GLY A 373 14.28 23.33 29.58
CA GLY A 373 13.06 23.25 28.79
C GLY A 373 13.29 22.66 27.40
N LEU A 374 14.19 21.68 27.29
CA LEU A 374 14.56 21.06 26.01
C LEU A 374 14.26 19.56 26.01
N LEU A 375 14.00 19.03 24.82
CA LEU A 375 13.86 17.59 24.58
C LEU A 375 14.81 17.18 23.46
N ASN A 376 15.76 16.29 23.76
CA ASN A 376 16.70 15.76 22.78
C ASN A 376 16.25 14.39 22.29
N VAL A 377 16.06 14.28 20.99
CA VAL A 377 15.67 13.04 20.31
C VAL A 377 16.88 12.51 19.55
N THR A 378 17.29 11.27 19.81
CA THR A 378 18.38 10.57 19.10
C THR A 378 17.78 9.63 18.07
N TYR A 379 18.36 9.60 16.87
CA TYR A 379 17.90 8.80 15.74
C TYR A 379 18.86 7.65 15.41
N SER A 380 18.33 6.63 14.76
CA SER A 380 19.05 5.41 14.37
C SER A 380 20.12 5.63 13.30
N GLN A 381 20.02 6.71 12.53
CA GLN A 381 20.91 7.01 11.41
C GLN A 381 21.33 8.48 11.43
N GLU A 382 22.27 8.83 10.56
CA GLU A 382 22.63 10.22 10.31
C GLU A 382 21.47 10.99 9.67
N LEU A 383 21.30 12.24 10.10
CA LEU A 383 20.21 13.12 9.72
C LEU A 383 20.66 14.13 8.68
N ILE A 384 19.90 14.22 7.59
CA ILE A 384 19.88 15.33 6.66
C ILE A 384 18.61 16.13 6.95
N CYS A 385 18.78 17.31 7.56
CA CYS A 385 17.68 18.23 7.79
C CYS A 385 17.45 19.08 6.53
N ARG A 386 16.33 18.86 5.83
CA ARG A 386 15.97 19.66 4.65
C ARG A 386 15.23 20.93 5.03
N GLN A 387 14.42 20.88 6.08
CA GLN A 387 13.65 22.01 6.58
C GLN A 387 13.66 22.05 8.11
N ARG A 388 14.28 23.11 8.66
CA ARG A 388 14.42 23.27 10.12
C ARG A 388 13.14 23.81 10.78
N ASP A 389 12.40 24.67 10.08
CA ASP A 389 11.22 25.37 10.61
C ASP A 389 9.90 24.66 10.28
N ALA A 390 9.93 23.32 10.29
CA ALA A 390 8.72 22.56 10.11
C ALA A 390 8.04 22.35 11.45
N GLN A 391 6.77 22.72 11.54
CA GLN A 391 5.86 22.47 12.66
C GLN A 391 5.50 20.97 12.80
N ALA A 392 6.47 20.09 12.56
CA ALA A 392 6.28 18.65 12.43
C ALA A 392 6.39 17.92 13.77
N PHE A 393 6.98 18.53 14.79
CA PHE A 393 7.11 17.94 16.12
C PHE A 393 6.09 18.53 17.08
N GLU A 394 5.47 17.66 17.86
CA GLU A 394 4.52 18.04 18.90
C GLU A 394 4.79 17.23 20.17
N VAL A 395 4.61 17.87 21.32
CA VAL A 395 4.71 17.23 22.64
C VAL A 395 3.34 17.22 23.31
N CYS A 396 2.98 16.10 23.91
CA CYS A 396 1.74 15.91 24.66
C CYS A 396 1.97 16.38 26.09
N CYS A 397 1.39 17.53 26.41
CA CYS A 397 1.61 18.26 27.66
C CYS A 397 0.38 18.20 28.55
N SER A 398 0.56 17.78 29.80
CA SER A 398 -0.53 17.64 30.77
C SER A 398 -0.28 18.49 32.03
N SER A 399 -1.33 19.13 32.51
CA SER A 399 -1.46 19.66 33.87
C SER A 399 -2.14 18.60 34.74
N GLN A 400 -1.79 18.54 36.04
CA GLN A 400 -2.31 17.52 36.96
C GLN A 400 -3.84 17.39 36.86
N GLY A 401 -4.32 16.24 36.39
CA GLY A 401 -5.74 15.90 36.28
C GLY A 401 -6.42 16.23 34.95
N SER A 402 -5.72 16.77 33.94
CA SER A 402 -6.28 17.06 32.61
C SER A 402 -5.70 16.15 31.51
N PRO A 403 -6.51 15.80 30.48
CA PRO A 403 -5.99 15.16 29.27
C PRO A 403 -4.86 15.98 28.68
N CYS A 404 -3.86 15.33 28.08
CA CYS A 404 -2.76 16.07 27.49
C CYS A 404 -3.23 16.84 26.25
N GLN A 405 -2.60 17.99 26.04
CA GLN A 405 -2.74 18.77 24.81
C GLN A 405 -1.47 18.65 24.00
N TRP A 406 -1.62 18.41 22.70
CA TRP A 406 -0.51 18.43 21.76
C TRP A 406 -0.12 19.87 21.48
N LEU A 407 1.12 20.21 21.79
CA LEU A 407 1.70 21.54 21.56
C LEU A 407 2.89 21.40 20.61
N LEU A 408 3.03 22.35 19.70
CA LEU A 408 4.20 22.40 18.80
C LEU A 408 5.50 22.43 19.60
N ALA A 409 6.49 21.66 19.16
CA ALA A 409 7.82 21.60 19.72
C ALA A 409 8.86 22.03 18.67
N PRO A 410 9.14 23.33 18.52
CA PRO A 410 10.05 23.85 17.51
C PRO A 410 11.45 23.25 17.62
N VAL A 411 12.07 23.01 16.47
CA VAL A 411 13.45 22.52 16.39
C VAL A 411 14.42 23.65 16.71
N VAL A 412 15.19 23.49 17.79
CA VAL A 412 16.23 24.43 18.22
C VAL A 412 17.56 24.11 17.55
N ALA A 413 17.93 22.83 17.51
CA ALA A 413 19.17 22.38 16.93
C ALA A 413 19.00 21.01 16.26
N VAL A 414 19.78 20.77 15.21
CA VAL A 414 19.90 19.46 14.56
C VAL A 414 21.39 19.14 14.50
N GLY A 415 21.79 18.07 15.20
CA GLY A 415 23.11 17.47 15.09
C GLY A 415 23.13 16.32 14.08
N SER A 416 24.22 15.57 14.01
CA SER A 416 24.36 14.46 13.05
C SER A 416 23.35 13.34 13.28
N ARG A 417 22.97 13.06 14.53
CA ARG A 417 21.97 12.03 14.90
C ARG A 417 20.96 12.50 15.94
N THR A 418 20.94 13.80 16.23
CA THR A 418 20.12 14.36 17.31
C THR A 418 19.30 15.53 16.82
N VAL A 419 18.07 15.64 17.33
CA VAL A 419 17.21 16.81 17.18
C VAL A 419 16.88 17.32 18.58
N THR A 420 17.17 18.59 18.82
CA THR A 420 16.84 19.29 20.07
C THR A 420 15.60 20.12 19.84
N LEU A 421 14.55 19.87 20.61
CA LEU A 421 13.25 20.53 20.54
C LEU A 421 13.06 21.46 21.75
N ALA A 422 12.41 22.59 21.53
CA ALA A 422 11.96 23.47 22.60
C ALA A 422 10.61 22.99 23.15
N LEU A 423 10.48 22.95 24.48
CA LEU A 423 9.21 22.70 25.15
C LEU A 423 8.44 24.01 25.22
N SER A 424 7.62 24.31 24.21
CA SER A 424 6.86 25.55 24.02
C SER A 424 5.84 25.85 25.13
N GLY A 425 6.31 26.15 26.34
CA GLY A 425 5.45 26.40 27.51
C GLY A 425 4.97 25.15 28.25
N CYS A 426 5.44 23.96 27.86
CA CYS A 426 5.17 22.71 28.56
C CYS A 426 6.00 22.61 29.85
N ARG A 427 5.47 23.10 30.97
CA ARG A 427 6.22 23.29 32.23
C ARG A 427 6.06 22.18 33.26
N THR A 428 5.08 21.29 33.12
CA THR A 428 4.68 20.35 34.19
C THR A 428 5.00 18.89 33.86
N LEU A 429 4.44 18.33 32.78
CA LEU A 429 4.56 16.92 32.47
C LEU A 429 4.46 16.69 30.95
N VAL A 430 5.51 16.11 30.37
CA VAL A 430 5.54 15.63 28.97
C VAL A 430 5.21 14.14 28.97
N LEU A 431 4.11 13.77 28.32
CA LEU A 431 3.60 12.39 28.28
C LEU A 431 3.83 11.68 26.94
N GLY A 432 4.12 12.43 25.88
CA GLY A 432 4.34 11.87 24.54
C GLY A 432 5.04 12.86 23.63
N LEU A 433 5.59 12.34 22.53
CA LEU A 433 6.28 13.10 21.49
C LEU A 433 5.91 12.48 20.15
N ARG A 434 5.34 13.28 19.26
CA ARG A 434 5.03 12.83 17.89
C ARG A 434 5.75 13.66 16.85
N TYR A 435 5.95 13.04 15.69
CA TYR A 435 6.55 13.64 14.51
C TYR A 435 5.71 13.36 13.27
N ALA A 436 5.59 14.38 12.41
CA ALA A 436 4.87 14.32 11.14
C ALA A 436 3.42 13.81 11.30
N TRP A 437 2.75 14.21 12.40
CA TRP A 437 1.40 13.76 12.77
C TRP A 437 0.26 14.57 12.12
N ALA A 438 0.55 15.36 11.10
CA ALA A 438 -0.46 16.05 10.33
C ALA A 438 -0.93 15.17 9.16
N GLU A 439 -2.14 15.43 8.67
CA GLU A 439 -2.66 14.83 7.42
C GLU A 439 -1.69 15.09 6.26
N TRP A 440 -1.15 16.31 6.17
CA TRP A 440 -0.14 16.76 5.23
C TRP A 440 1.11 17.27 5.97
N PRO A 441 2.04 16.37 6.33
CA PRO A 441 3.15 16.71 7.21
C PRO A 441 4.25 17.55 6.56
N CYS A 442 4.36 17.50 5.23
CA CYS A 442 5.38 18.21 4.47
C CYS A 442 5.02 18.32 2.99
N GLU A 443 5.65 19.26 2.29
CA GLU A 443 5.56 19.36 0.83
C GLU A 443 6.34 18.23 0.14
N TYR A 444 6.11 18.07 -1.16
CA TYR A 444 6.74 17.03 -1.99
C TYR A 444 8.27 16.99 -1.78
N GLN A 445 8.76 15.84 -1.29
CA GLN A 445 10.15 15.56 -0.94
C GLN A 445 10.81 16.59 -0.01
N ALA A 446 10.02 17.31 0.79
CA ALA A 446 10.45 18.39 1.66
C ALA A 446 10.15 18.11 3.14
N CYS A 447 10.07 16.83 3.52
CA CYS A 447 9.96 16.48 4.94
C CYS A 447 11.19 16.95 5.76
N PRO A 448 11.03 17.19 7.07
CA PRO A 448 12.10 17.81 7.85
C PRO A 448 13.36 16.96 7.93
N LEU A 449 13.19 15.64 8.11
CA LEU A 449 14.27 14.70 8.38
C LEU A 449 14.35 13.63 7.30
N TYR A 450 15.54 13.47 6.75
CA TYR A 450 15.94 12.40 5.84
C TYR A 450 17.25 11.76 6.32
N ASN A 451 17.62 10.60 5.78
CA ASN A 451 18.99 10.10 5.87
C ASN A 451 19.84 10.55 4.65
N SER A 452 21.11 10.13 4.62
CA SER A 452 22.04 10.43 3.52
C SER A 452 21.65 9.81 2.18
N GLN A 453 20.80 8.77 2.18
CA GLN A 453 20.26 8.13 0.97
C GLN A 453 18.97 8.80 0.47
N GLY A 454 18.52 9.89 1.12
CA GLY A 454 17.29 10.58 0.73
C GLY A 454 16.00 9.84 1.13
N LEU A 455 16.06 8.93 2.11
CA LEU A 455 14.88 8.27 2.68
C LEU A 455 14.31 9.11 3.85
N PRO A 456 13.01 9.47 3.83
CA PRO A 456 12.39 10.29 4.86
C PRO A 456 12.21 9.52 6.17
N ALA A 457 12.35 10.21 7.31
CA ALA A 457 11.94 9.67 8.61
C ALA A 457 10.43 9.38 8.60
N PRO A 458 9.97 8.19 9.01
CA PRO A 458 8.55 7.91 9.15
C PRO A 458 7.92 8.71 10.32
N PRO A 459 6.59 8.89 10.34
CA PRO A 459 5.89 9.45 11.48
C PRO A 459 6.00 8.53 12.70
N PHE A 460 5.99 9.10 13.89
CA PHE A 460 5.98 8.35 15.15
C PHE A 460 5.19 9.08 16.24
N LEU A 461 4.87 8.36 17.32
CA LEU A 461 4.13 8.83 18.51
C LEU A 461 4.78 8.37 19.81
#